data_AF-A0A0C4MW02-F1
#
_entry.id   AF-A0A0C4MW02-F1
#
_cell.length_a   1.000
_cell.length_b   1.000
_cell.length_c   1.000
_cell.angle_alpha   90.00
_cell.angle_beta   90.00
_cell.angle_gamma   90.00
#
_symmetry.space_group_name_H-M   'P 1'
#
loop_
_entity.id
_entity.type
_entity.pdbx_description
1 polymer ?
#
loop_
_entity_poly.entity_id
_entity_poly.type
_entity_poly.pdbx_seq_one_letter_code
_entity_poly.pdbx_strand_id
1 'polypeptide(L)' 'FLGVMDFQVKDKKVVDYRYRLLPVLANMLPADKEMDALITKVRAPYEAKLGEKLAVTEGTLYRRGNFNGT' A
#
# COMPACT_ATOMS: atom_id res chain seq x y z
N PHE A 1 -4.79 -2.56 -0.07
CA PHE A 1 -5.61 -3.37 0.84
C PHE A 1 -4.69 -4.32 1.59
N LEU A 2 -5.02 -4.64 2.84
CA LEU A 2 -4.42 -5.72 3.62
C LEU A 2 -5.35 -6.93 3.56
N GLY A 3 -4.85 -8.06 3.05
CA GLY A 3 -5.57 -9.32 3.12
C GLY A 3 -5.47 -9.91 4.52
N VAL A 4 -6.60 -10.11 5.19
CA VAL A 4 -6.66 -10.72 6.51
C VAL A 4 -7.34 -12.08 6.38
N MET A 5 -6.62 -13.12 6.81
CA MET A 5 -7.08 -14.50 6.78
C MET A 5 -7.03 -15.06 8.18
N ASP A 6 -8.21 -15.21 8.78
CA ASP A 6 -8.37 -15.76 10.12
C ASP A 6 -8.66 -17.26 9.99
N PHE A 7 -7.83 -18.09 10.63
CA PHE A 7 -8.00 -19.55 10.61
C PHE A 7 -8.54 -20.08 11.93
N GLN A 8 -9.43 -21.07 11.86
CA GLN A 8 -9.74 -21.93 13.00
C GLN A 8 -8.96 -23.24 12.87
N VAL A 9 -8.12 -23.53 13.87
CA VAL A 9 -7.30 -24.76 13.91
C VAL A 9 -7.75 -25.65 15.06
N LYS A 10 -8.06 -26.92 14.76
CA LYS A 10 -8.37 -27.98 15.73
C LYS A 10 -7.62 -29.25 15.35
N ASP A 11 -7.08 -29.95 16.34
CA ASP A 11 -6.33 -31.21 16.13
C ASP A 11 -5.27 -31.12 15.03
N LYS A 12 -4.53 -30.01 15.01
CA LYS A 12 -3.48 -29.68 14.01
C LYS A 12 -3.98 -29.55 12.57
N LYS A 13 -5.30 -29.38 12.35
CA LYS A 13 -5.92 -29.16 11.04
C LYS A 13 -6.70 -27.85 11.02
N VAL A 14 -6.68 -27.17 9.88
CA VAL A 14 -7.57 -26.03 9.63
C VAL A 14 -8.96 -26.58 9.37
N VAL A 15 -9.94 -26.14 10.16
CA VAL A 15 -11.33 -26.59 10.06
C VAL A 15 -12.27 -25.52 9.52
N ASP A 16 -11.87 -24.25 9.61
CA ASP A 16 -12.60 -23.10 9.05
C ASP A 16 -11.63 -21.95 8.78
N TYR A 17 -12.04 -21.02 7.91
CA TYR A 17 -11.32 -19.78 7.68
C TYR A 17 -12.27 -18.63 7.31
N ARG A 18 -11.86 -17.40 7.66
CA ARG A 18 -12.55 -16.17 7.25
C ARG A 18 -11.55 -15.26 6.57
N TYR A 19 -11.91 -14.81 5.38
CA TYR A 19 -11.09 -13.87 4.62
C TYR A 19 -11.81 -12.54 4.43
N ARG A 20 -11.07 -11.45 4.65
CA ARG A 20 -11.54 -10.09 4.35
C ARG A 20 -10.40 -9.22 3.85
N LEU A 21 -10.75 -8.26 3.00
CA LEU A 21 -9.85 -7.21 2.54
C LEU A 21 -10.09 -5.95 3.36
N LEU A 22 -9.06 -5.51 4.09
CA LEU A 22 -9.10 -4.25 4.81
C LEU A 22 -8.53 -3.12 3.93
N PRO A 23 -9.26 -2.02 3.70
CA PRO A 23 -8.72 -0.87 3.00
C PRO A 23 -7.64 -0.22 3.86
N VAL A 24 -6.51 0.13 3.24
CA VAL A 24 -5.44 0.90 3.90
C VAL A 24 -5.61 2.35 3.46
N LEU A 25 -6.26 3.15 4.31
CA LEU A 25 -6.55 4.56 4.04
C LEU A 25 -5.55 5.42 4.82
N ALA A 26 -4.52 5.92 4.16
CA ALA A 26 -3.42 6.65 4.80
C ALA A 26 -3.89 7.86 5.64
N ASN A 27 -4.93 8.56 5.19
CA ASN A 27 -5.45 9.75 5.89
C ASN A 27 -6.30 9.41 7.13
N MET A 28 -6.58 8.13 7.39
CA MET A 28 -7.41 7.68 8.52
C MET A 28 -6.63 6.85 9.54
N LEU A 29 -5.32 6.66 9.34
CA LEU A 29 -4.47 5.86 10.21
C LEU A 29 -3.28 6.71 10.67
N PRO A 30 -2.90 6.64 11.95
CA PRO A 30 -1.65 7.25 12.39
C PRO A 30 -0.47 6.54 11.70
N ALA A 31 0.54 7.31 11.31
CA ALA A 31 1.78 6.75 10.81
C ALA A 31 2.53 6.01 11.94
N ASP A 32 3.12 4.86 11.58
CA ASP A 32 4.06 4.19 12.47
C ASP A 32 5.36 5.00 12.54
N LYS A 33 5.83 5.28 13.77
CA LYS A 33 6.96 6.20 13.99
C LYS A 33 8.28 5.65 13.47
N GLU A 34 8.52 4.35 13.60
CA GLU A 34 9.78 3.74 13.17
C GLU A 34 9.86 3.71 11.66
N MET A 35 8.74 3.38 11.00
CA MET A 35 8.66 3.38 9.55
C MET A 35 8.78 4.78 8.96
N ASP A 36 8.13 5.78 9.56
CA ASP A 36 8.23 7.17 9.13
C ASP A 36 9.69 7.66 9.18
N ALA A 37 10.37 7.44 10.32
CA ALA A 37 11.77 7.79 10.48
C ALA A 37 12.69 7.08 9.46
N LEU A 38 12.43 5.81 9.17
CA LEU A 38 13.19 5.05 8.17
C LEU A 38 12.99 5.64 6.77
N ILE A 39 11.75 5.95 6.39
CA ILE A 39 11.42 6.53 5.08
C ILE A 39 12.13 7.88 4.93
N THR A 40 12.05 8.76 5.94
CA THR A 40 12.74 10.05 5.93
C THR A 40 14.24 9.88 5.75
N LYS A 41 14.87 8.97 6.50
CA LYS A 41 16.31 8.72 6.41
C LYS A 41 16.72 8.25 5.01
N VAL A 42 15.97 7.32 4.42
CA VAL A 42 16.29 6.76 3.10
C VAL A 42 16.08 7.80 1.99
N ARG A 43 15.06 8.66 2.11
CA ARG A 43 14.74 9.67 1.09
C ARG A 43 15.55 10.95 1.19
N ALA A 44 16.11 11.26 2.37
CA ALA A 44 16.83 12.51 2.62
C ALA A 44 17.85 12.90 1.52
N PRO A 45 18.69 12.00 0.97
CA PRO A 45 19.64 12.37 -0.08
C PRO A 45 18.99 12.74 -1.42
N TYR A 46 17.72 12.38 -1.63
CA TYR A 46 17.01 12.48 -2.90
C TYR A 46 15.79 13.39 -2.84
N GLU A 47 15.50 14.01 -1.69
CA GLU A 47 14.26 14.73 -1.42
C GLU A 47 13.96 15.79 -2.50
N ALA A 48 14.97 16.60 -2.86
CA ALA A 48 14.82 17.63 -3.89
C ALA A 48 14.44 17.05 -5.26
N LYS A 49 15.04 15.91 -5.63
CA LYS A 49 14.78 15.24 -6.92
C LYS A 49 13.43 14.53 -6.94
N LEU A 50 13.04 13.90 -5.83
CA LEU A 50 11.76 13.18 -5.72
C LEU A 50 10.57 14.13 -5.59
N GLY A 51 10.77 15.32 -5.01
CA GLY A 51 9.77 16.37 -4.89
C GLY A 51 9.68 17.32 -6.09
N GLU A 52 10.55 17.18 -7.09
CA GLU A 52 10.58 18.06 -8.26
C GLU A 52 9.29 17.93 -9.09
N LYS A 53 8.62 19.06 -9.32
CA LYS A 53 7.44 19.13 -10.18
C LYS A 53 7.87 19.22 -11.64
N LEU A 54 7.78 18.10 -12.37
CA LEU A 54 8.19 18.04 -13.79
C LEU A 54 7.13 18.54 -14.78
N ALA A 55 5.85 18.29 -14.51
CA ALA A 55 4.75 18.67 -15.39
C ALA A 55 3.42 18.73 -14.63
N VAL A 56 2.39 19.29 -15.27
CA VAL A 56 0.99 19.24 -14.82
C VAL A 56 0.19 18.51 -15.88
N THR A 57 -0.70 17.61 -15.44
CA THR A 57 -1.66 16.94 -16.33
C THR A 57 -3.06 17.50 -16.09
N GLU A 58 -3.82 17.67 -17.16
CA GLU A 58 -5.22 18.13 -17.12
C GLU A 58 -6.22 16.98 -16.91
N GLY A 59 -5.74 15.74 -16.90
CA GLY A 59 -6.58 14.54 -16.80
C GLY A 59 -5.98 13.44 -15.93
N THR A 60 -6.77 12.40 -15.67
CA THR A 60 -6.32 11.26 -14.87
C THR A 60 -5.44 10.32 -15.69
N LEU A 61 -4.20 10.09 -15.25
CA LEU A 61 -3.28 9.14 -15.87
C LEU A 61 -3.43 7.75 -15.21
N TYR A 62 -3.95 6.78 -15.96
CA TYR A 62 -4.07 5.39 -15.51
C TYR A 62 -3.14 4.48 -16.31
N ARG A 63 -2.54 3.47 -15.64
CA ARG A 63 -1.66 2.50 -16.29
C ARG A 63 -2.32 1.15 -16.57
N ARG A 64 -3.21 0.68 -15.68
CA ARG A 64 -3.83 -0.65 -15.82
C ARG A 64 -5.04 -0.55 -16.75
N GLY A 65 -5.04 -1.34 -17.82
CA GLY A 65 -6.17 -1.45 -18.75
C GLY A 65 -6.12 -2.78 -19.50
N ASN A 66 -7.29 -3.26 -19.93
CA ASN A 66 -7.42 -4.53 -20.64
C ASN A 66 -7.52 -4.36 -22.17
N PHE A 67 -7.62 -3.11 -22.66
CA PHE A 67 -7.82 -2.82 -24.08
C PHE A 67 -6.53 -2.76 -24.91
N ASN A 68 -5.40 -2.41 -24.28
CA ASN A 68 -4.10 -2.25 -24.94
C ASN A 68 -3.04 -3.13 -24.23
N GLY A 69 -3.29 -4.44 -24.15
CA GLY A 69 -2.55 -5.41 -23.33
C GLY A 69 -1.05 -5.13 -23.13
N THR A 70 -0.57 -5.31 -21.90
CA THR A 70 0.87 -5.47 -21.59
C THR A 70 1.30 -6.90 -21.83
#